data_AF-A0ABD7N5K7-F1
#
_entry.id   AF-A0ABD7N5K7-F1
#
_cell.length_a   1.000
_cell.length_b   1.000
_cell.length_c   1.000
_cell.angle_alpha   90.00
_cell.angle_beta   90.00
_cell.angle_gamma   90.00
#
_symmetry.space_group_name_H-M   'P 1'
#
loop_
_entity.id
_entity.type
_entity.pdbx_description
1 polymer ?
#
loop_
_entity_poly.entity_id
_entity_poly.type
_entity_poly.pdbx_seq_one_letter_code
_entity_poly.pdbx_strand_id
1 'polypeptide(L)' 'MTSKLTALIVLFIIPTAMAAGNPHCITGKNGFGATTTQCDDGTVTVTTGQKVIVCGKSLNGRHNCEEIKL' A
#
# COMPACT_ATOMS: atom_id res chain seq x y z
N MET A 1 29.13 42.57 -12.67
CA MET A 1 28.76 42.19 -11.29
C MET A 1 27.54 41.28 -11.39
N THR A 2 27.75 39.97 -11.61
CA THR A 2 26.68 38.99 -11.82
C THR A 2 26.27 38.39 -10.48
N SER A 3 25.08 38.76 -10.02
CA SER A 3 24.46 38.22 -8.82
C SER A 3 24.15 36.74 -9.02
N LYS A 4 24.88 35.87 -8.32
CA LYS A 4 24.58 34.44 -8.24
C LYS A 4 23.58 34.25 -7.11
N LEU A 5 22.32 34.00 -7.46
CA LEU A 5 21.28 33.63 -6.52
C LEU A 5 21.62 32.23 -5.97
N THR A 6 22.29 32.18 -4.82
CA THR A 6 22.56 30.93 -4.10
C THR A 6 21.26 30.46 -3.46
N ALA A 7 20.54 29.57 -4.15
CA ALA A 7 19.36 28.93 -3.60
C ALA A 7 19.76 28.04 -2.41
N LEU A 8 19.25 28.39 -1.23
CA LEU A 8 19.34 27.61 0.01
C LEU A 8 18.63 26.26 -0.19
N ILE A 9 19.39 25.21 -0.44
CA ILE A 9 18.93 23.83 -0.28
C ILE A 9 18.95 23.55 1.22
N VAL A 10 17.84 23.85 1.89
CA VAL A 10 17.58 23.31 3.22
C VAL A 10 17.28 21.83 3.02
N LEU A 11 18.28 20.99 3.29
CA LEU A 11 18.13 19.55 3.40
C LEU A 11 17.15 19.28 4.54
N PHE A 12 15.87 19.14 4.22
CA PHE A 12 14.93 18.50 5.11
C PHE A 12 15.30 17.02 5.16
N ILE A 13 16.12 16.68 6.15
CA ILE A 13 16.41 15.29 6.52
C ILE A 13 15.11 14.77 7.17
N ILE A 14 14.19 14.29 6.34
CA ILE A 14 13.00 13.60 6.82
C ILE A 14 13.49 12.25 7.36
N PRO A 15 13.23 11.91 8.63
CA PRO A 15 13.69 10.64 9.18
C PRO A 15 13.04 9.49 8.42
N THR A 16 13.83 8.77 7.63
CA THR A 16 13.43 7.56 6.88
C THR A 16 13.23 6.33 7.78
N ALA A 17 13.11 6.53 9.10
CA ALA A 17 13.24 5.48 10.11
C ALA A 17 11.93 5.06 10.80
N MET A 18 10.75 5.59 10.42
CA MET A 18 9.47 5.31 11.13
C MET A 18 8.30 4.89 10.22
N ALA A 19 8.55 4.32 9.04
CA ALA A 19 7.49 3.85 8.13
C ALA A 19 7.54 2.34 7.84
N ALA A 20 8.26 1.57 8.66
CA ALA A 20 8.20 0.11 8.64
C ALA A 20 7.29 -0.35 9.80
N GLY A 21 6.00 -0.52 9.55
CA GLY A 21 5.13 -1.16 10.56
C GLY A 21 3.63 -1.15 10.29
N ASN A 22 3.12 -0.23 9.47
CA ASN A 22 1.70 -0.21 9.15
C ASN A 22 1.49 0.34 7.72
N PRO A 23 1.35 -0.52 6.70
CA PRO A 23 1.12 -0.05 5.35
C PRO A 23 -0.21 0.70 5.29
N HIS A 24 -0.26 1.81 4.56
CA HIS A 24 -1.54 2.48 4.34
C HIS A 24 -2.43 1.54 3.52
N CYS A 25 -3.60 1.23 4.07
CA CYS A 25 -4.59 0.38 3.44
C CYS A 25 -5.85 1.19 3.13
N ILE A 26 -6.44 0.97 1.96
CA ILE A 26 -7.73 1.54 1.53
C ILE A 26 -8.72 0.40 1.40
N THR A 27 -9.89 0.55 2.02
CA THR A 27 -10.98 -0.43 1.94
C THR A 27 -12.16 0.16 1.17
N GLY A 28 -12.67 -0.59 0.20
CA GLY A 28 -13.85 -0.25 -0.58
C GLY A 28 -14.83 -1.42 -0.63
N LYS A 29 -16.13 -1.12 -0.62
CA LYS A 29 -17.18 -2.12 -0.83
C LYS A 29 -17.84 -1.88 -2.18
N ASN A 30 -17.97 -2.91 -2.99
CA ASN A 30 -18.65 -2.81 -4.27
C ASN A 30 -20.17 -3.06 -4.12
N GLY A 31 -20.92 -2.74 -5.18
CA GLY A 31 -22.38 -2.93 -5.23
C GLY A 31 -22.84 -4.40 -5.16
N PHE A 32 -21.92 -5.36 -5.28
CA PHE A 32 -22.18 -6.80 -5.16
C PHE A 32 -21.88 -7.33 -3.75
N GLY A 33 -21.55 -6.46 -2.79
CA GLY A 33 -21.31 -6.83 -1.41
C GLY A 33 -19.92 -7.41 -1.14
N ALA A 34 -18.99 -7.36 -2.09
CA ALA A 34 -17.59 -7.67 -1.86
C ALA A 34 -16.86 -6.45 -1.27
N THR A 35 -16.08 -6.69 -0.22
CA THR A 35 -15.20 -5.72 0.42
C THR A 35 -13.77 -6.01 -0.02
N THR A 36 -13.12 -5.03 -0.62
CA THR A 36 -11.72 -5.12 -1.04
C THR A 36 -10.87 -4.15 -0.23
N THR A 37 -9.82 -4.66 0.39
CA THR A 37 -8.79 -3.88 1.07
C THR A 37 -7.49 -4.00 0.30
N GLN A 38 -6.89 -2.89 -0.11
CA GLN A 38 -5.58 -2.85 -0.77
C GLN A 38 -4.62 -1.99 0.03
N CYS A 39 -3.40 -2.46 0.21
CA CYS A 39 -2.37 -1.75 0.96
C CYS A 39 -1.19 -1.38 0.05
N ASP A 40 -0.48 -0.30 0.38
CA ASP A 40 0.67 0.20 -0.40
C ASP A 40 1.85 -0.79 -0.48
N ASP A 41 1.89 -1.78 0.43
CA ASP A 41 2.87 -2.86 0.37
C ASP A 41 2.56 -3.91 -0.71
N GLY A 42 1.44 -3.75 -1.42
CA GLY A 42 0.98 -4.64 -2.49
C GLY A 42 0.14 -5.82 -2.00
N THR A 43 -0.26 -5.85 -0.73
CA THR A 43 -1.21 -6.83 -0.21
C THR A 43 -2.65 -6.45 -0.56
N VAL A 44 -3.47 -7.45 -0.88
CA VAL A 44 -4.87 -7.26 -1.25
C VAL A 44 -5.73 -8.33 -0.59
N THR A 45 -6.77 -7.92 0.11
CA THR A 45 -7.77 -8.82 0.70
C THR A 45 -9.12 -8.54 0.08
N VAL A 46 -9.81 -9.56 -0.41
CA VAL A 46 -11.17 -9.48 -0.95
C VAL A 46 -12.08 -10.40 -0.15
N THR A 47 -12.99 -9.82 0.61
CA THR A 47 -13.98 -10.56 1.38
C THR A 47 -15.34 -10.44 0.71
N THR A 48 -16.00 -11.57 0.52
CA THR A 48 -17.43 -11.65 0.21
C THR A 48 -18.14 -12.34 1.37
N GLY A 49 -19.47 -12.33 1.40
CA GLY A 49 -20.23 -13.01 2.47
C GLY A 49 -19.98 -14.52 2.59
N GLN A 50 -19.28 -15.15 1.65
CA GLN A 50 -19.05 -16.61 1.60
C GLN A 50 -17.56 -17.00 1.57
N LYS A 51 -16.66 -16.05 1.29
CA LYS A 51 -15.24 -16.34 1.08
C LYS A 51 -14.36 -15.12 1.29
N VAL A 52 -13.13 -15.37 1.70
CA VAL A 52 -12.05 -14.38 1.83
C VAL A 52 -10.93 -14.79 0.89
N ILE A 53 -10.44 -13.87 0.07
CA ILE A 53 -9.27 -14.06 -0.78
C ILE A 53 -8.19 -13.14 -0.24
N VAL A 54 -7.03 -13.68 0.11
CA VAL A 54 -5.88 -12.91 0.61
C VAL A 54 -4.73 -13.07 -0.37
N CYS A 55 -4.29 -11.97 -0.94
CA CYS A 55 -3.12 -11.90 -1.80
C CYS A 55 -1.99 -11.18 -1.07
N GLY A 56 -0.86 -11.86 -0.95
CA GLY A 56 0.37 -11.28 -0.44
C GLY A 56 1.02 -10.31 -1.43
N LYS A 57 1.99 -9.55 -0.91
CA LYS A 57 2.91 -8.74 -1.73
C LYS A 57 3.50 -9.56 -2.87
N SER A 58 3.67 -8.93 -4.03
CA SER A 58 4.35 -9.54 -5.18
C SER A 58 5.79 -9.90 -4.82
N LEU A 59 6.13 -11.17 -4.98
CA LEU A 59 7.51 -11.66 -4.91
C LEU A 59 7.92 -12.03 -6.33
N ASN A 60 8.91 -11.32 -6.89
CA ASN A 60 9.40 -11.53 -8.26
C ASN A 60 8.33 -11.40 -9.36
N GLY A 61 7.40 -10.45 -9.21
CA GLY A 61 6.33 -10.23 -10.19
C GLY A 61 5.16 -11.20 -10.09
N ARG A 62 5.15 -12.09 -9.10
CA ARG A 62 4.05 -13.03 -8.84
C ARG A 62 3.40 -12.76 -7.49
N HIS A 63 2.07 -12.64 -7.49
CA HIS A 63 1.28 -12.58 -6.27
C HIS A 63 0.91 -13.99 -5.82
N ASN A 64 1.06 -14.26 -4.53
CA ASN A 64 0.56 -15.48 -3.91
C ASN A 64 -0.80 -15.15 -3.30
N CYS A 65 -1.86 -15.76 -3.82
CA CYS A 65 -3.21 -15.57 -3.35
C CYS A 65 -3.78 -16.88 -2.79
N GLU A 66 -4.46 -16.79 -1.67
CA GLU A 66 -5.15 -17.91 -1.03
C GLU A 66 -6.63 -17.58 -0.88
N GLU A 67 -7.50 -18.52 -1.24
CA GLU A 67 -8.94 -18.43 -1.00
C GLU A 67 -9.31 -19.25 0.23
N ILE A 68 -9.93 -18.60 1.20
CA ILE A 68 -10.42 -19.16 2.45
C ILE A 68 -11.94 -19.14 2.38
N LYS A 69 -12.57 -20.31 2.54
CA LYS A 69 -14.02 -20.43 2.62
C LYS A 69 -14.46 -20.22 4.07
N LEU A 70 -15.49 -19.40 4.27
CA LEU A 70 -16.08 -19.12 5.58
C LEU A 70 -17.10 -20.18 5.97
#